data_AF-A0A9X7F4T4-F1
#
_entry.id   AF-A0A9X7F4T4-F1
#
_cell.length_a   1.000
_cell.length_b   1.000
_cell.length_c   1.000
_cell.angle_alpha   90.00
_cell.angle_beta   90.00
_cell.angle_gamma   90.00
#
_symmetry.space_group_name_H-M   'P 1'
#
loop_
_entity.id
_entity.type
_entity.pdbx_description
1 polymer ?
#
loop_
_entity_poly.entity_id
_entity_poly.type
_entity_poly.pdbx_seq_one_letter_code
_entity_poly.pdbx_strand_id
1 'polypeptide(L)'
;MNTTLILTGAAAFFIGALFAWLITRYQAQNRHFIVLQELAESRRLHEFAEQVQAQTAADLAQSRHTVQELQDELQETGNRFAAAEKQIAYLQDCEAEAEALKHECAKWQQSAQNLQINNELLNTQLAQEQALSADKNTLLQQQETEKGRLKQDYDTLLEQNHALQVQNERLSTQLAQEKANIDDKNSLLQQQEAEKGRLKQEYAALLEQNHALQVQNERLNTQSEKDRQAAEEKLTLLADARKNLSDQFQNLANTILEEKSRRFTEQNHDHLQQLLNPLNERIHGFSELVQQTYEKEAKERLTIENELKRLQTLNTQLHHDAKALTTALTGTQNKTQGNWGEMILESVLENSGLQKGREYIVQASSVRHEADGTQRRLQPDVLINLPDNKQIVIDSKVSLTAYVRYTQSTGAEAERELANHVASIRAHIKSLAAKDYTDLEGIKTLDFVFMFVPVEPAYLLALQHDPNLFQECFDKRIMLTGPSTLLATLRTVANIWRNEQQNQNALAIAEAGSKLYDKFVGFVESMDGINKALGQAQSQFQTAYGRLVSGRGNLISSTEKLRKLGIKAGKQLQRDLLEKAMLENEDHAALPTAQAQEND
;
A
#
# COMPACT_ATOMS: atom_id res chain seq x y z
N MET A 1 237.03 47.09 -40.30
CA MET A 1 236.88 47.87 -41.55
C MET A 1 235.58 47.43 -42.21
N ASN A 2 234.71 48.22 -42.88
CA ASN A 2 234.52 49.67 -43.12
C ASN A 2 233.09 49.83 -43.76
N THR A 3 232.33 50.94 -43.84
CA THR A 3 232.20 52.28 -43.19
C THR A 3 230.88 52.93 -43.70
N THR A 4 230.40 54.05 -43.11
CA THR A 4 229.47 55.08 -43.72
C THR A 4 228.01 54.66 -44.09
N LEU A 5 226.95 55.51 -44.09
CA LEU A 5 226.66 56.83 -43.45
C LEU A 5 225.12 57.13 -43.40
N ILE A 6 224.73 58.09 -42.56
CA ILE A 6 223.48 58.90 -42.41
C ILE A 6 222.43 58.90 -43.56
N LEU A 7 221.12 58.66 -43.28
CA LEU A 7 219.98 59.63 -43.34
C LEU A 7 218.58 59.00 -42.97
N THR A 8 217.73 59.77 -42.27
CA THR A 8 216.27 59.65 -41.89
C THR A 8 215.34 58.54 -42.47
N GLY A 9 214.31 58.01 -41.77
CA GLY A 9 213.91 58.14 -40.36
C GLY A 9 212.52 58.79 -40.03
N ALA A 10 211.37 58.30 -40.54
CA ALA A 10 210.04 58.77 -40.05
C ALA A 10 208.81 57.84 -40.32
N ALA A 11 208.55 57.43 -41.55
CA ALA A 11 207.18 57.14 -42.01
C ALA A 11 206.52 55.82 -41.54
N ALA A 12 207.27 54.86 -41.00
CA ALA A 12 206.78 53.49 -40.79
C ALA A 12 205.73 53.32 -39.67
N PHE A 13 205.53 54.31 -38.80
CA PHE A 13 204.73 54.14 -37.56
C PHE A 13 203.25 54.55 -37.68
N PHE A 14 202.89 55.40 -38.64
CA PHE A 14 201.55 56.04 -38.66
C PHE A 14 200.43 55.18 -39.28
N ILE A 15 200.72 54.35 -40.28
CA ILE A 15 199.66 53.61 -41.01
C ILE A 15 199.15 52.40 -40.21
N GLY A 16 200.01 51.74 -39.42
CA GLY A 16 199.61 50.62 -38.56
C GLY A 16 198.58 51.02 -37.49
N ALA A 17 198.70 52.24 -36.94
CA ALA A 17 197.75 52.78 -35.97
C ALA A 17 196.34 52.99 -36.57
N LEU A 18 196.26 53.37 -37.85
CA LEU A 18 194.99 53.63 -38.54
C LEU A 18 194.13 52.35 -38.64
N PHE A 19 194.74 51.22 -38.98
CA PHE A 19 194.05 49.93 -39.08
C PHE A 19 193.51 49.44 -37.73
N ALA A 20 194.29 49.56 -36.65
CA ALA A 20 193.85 49.21 -35.30
C ALA A 20 192.66 50.06 -34.83
N TRP A 21 192.70 51.38 -35.11
CA TRP A 21 191.61 52.29 -34.74
C TRP A 21 190.31 52.00 -35.50
N LEU A 22 190.38 51.73 -36.81
CA LEU A 22 189.22 51.40 -37.64
C LEU A 22 188.50 50.12 -37.18
N ILE A 23 189.24 49.05 -36.88
CA ILE A 23 188.66 47.79 -36.39
C ILE A 23 187.99 47.99 -35.02
N THR A 24 188.64 48.72 -34.12
CA THR A 24 188.10 49.00 -32.77
C THR A 24 186.81 49.82 -32.85
N ARG A 25 186.75 50.82 -33.74
CA ARG A 25 185.55 51.64 -33.95
C ARG A 25 184.38 50.83 -34.51
N TYR A 26 184.64 49.87 -35.39
CA TYR A 26 183.60 49.01 -35.96
C TYR A 26 182.93 48.10 -34.91
N GLN A 27 183.71 47.49 -34.01
CA GLN A 27 183.16 46.63 -32.95
C GLN A 27 182.32 47.39 -31.92
N ALA A 28 182.69 48.63 -31.58
CA ALA A 28 181.94 49.45 -30.63
C ALA A 28 180.52 49.77 -31.11
N GLN A 29 180.34 49.98 -32.43
CA GLN A 29 179.05 50.41 -32.98
C GLN A 29 178.00 49.28 -33.00
N ASN A 30 178.40 48.03 -33.22
CA ASN A 30 177.47 46.89 -33.18
C ASN A 30 176.90 46.59 -31.79
N ARG A 31 177.69 46.78 -30.71
CA ARG A 31 177.21 46.49 -29.34
C ARG A 31 176.06 47.42 -28.90
N HIS A 32 176.03 48.67 -29.37
CA HIS A 32 174.95 49.59 -29.03
C HIS A 32 173.60 49.25 -29.70
N PHE A 33 173.61 48.56 -30.84
CA PHE A 33 172.36 48.21 -31.55
C PHE A 33 171.59 47.09 -30.83
N ILE A 34 172.29 46.05 -30.38
CA ILE A 34 171.69 44.86 -29.76
C ILE A 34 170.96 45.22 -28.46
N VAL A 35 171.58 46.02 -27.59
CA VAL A 35 171.00 46.42 -26.28
C VAL A 35 169.72 47.25 -26.43
N LEU A 36 169.60 48.02 -27.52
CA LEU A 36 168.38 48.80 -27.80
C LEU A 36 167.22 47.93 -28.33
N GLN A 37 167.53 46.81 -28.99
CA GLN A 37 166.51 45.86 -29.46
C GLN A 37 165.91 45.06 -28.30
N GLU A 38 166.76 44.56 -27.39
CA GLU A 38 166.35 43.74 -26.23
C GLU A 38 165.46 44.54 -25.24
N LEU A 39 165.77 45.82 -25.02
CA LEU A 39 164.94 46.75 -24.25
C LEU A 39 163.56 47.04 -24.89
N ALA A 40 163.44 46.95 -26.22
CA ALA A 40 162.18 47.19 -26.92
C ALA A 40 161.22 45.99 -26.83
N GLU A 41 161.73 44.75 -26.86
CA GLU A 41 160.90 43.55 -26.67
C GLU A 41 160.38 43.43 -25.23
N SER A 42 161.23 43.69 -24.24
CA SER A 42 160.82 43.65 -22.82
C SER A 42 159.68 44.63 -22.48
N ARG A 43 159.64 45.81 -23.14
CA ARG A 43 158.53 46.77 -22.99
C ARG A 43 157.21 46.24 -23.54
N ARG A 44 157.21 45.69 -24.76
CA ARG A 44 156.00 45.16 -25.41
C ARG A 44 155.36 44.03 -24.61
N LEU A 45 156.17 43.17 -23.98
CA LEU A 45 155.67 42.08 -23.14
C LEU A 45 154.97 42.60 -21.86
N HIS A 46 155.43 43.72 -21.29
CA HIS A 46 154.75 44.37 -20.16
C HIS A 46 153.42 45.03 -20.58
N GLU A 47 153.44 45.81 -21.66
CA GLU A 47 152.23 46.47 -22.20
C GLU A 47 151.14 45.43 -22.55
N PHE A 48 151.51 44.30 -23.13
CA PHE A 48 150.58 43.19 -23.41
C PHE A 48 150.04 42.52 -22.15
N ALA A 49 150.89 42.27 -21.14
CA ALA A 49 150.46 41.64 -19.88
C ALA A 49 149.46 42.51 -19.11
N GLU A 50 149.70 43.83 -19.03
CA GLU A 50 148.79 44.79 -18.41
C GLU A 50 147.44 44.84 -19.13
N GLN A 51 147.44 44.77 -20.47
CA GLN A 51 146.22 44.75 -21.29
C GLN A 51 145.37 43.49 -21.05
N VAL A 52 145.99 42.31 -20.95
CA VAL A 52 145.30 41.04 -20.61
C VAL A 52 144.75 41.06 -19.17
N GLN A 53 145.49 41.64 -18.22
CA GLN A 53 145.03 41.78 -16.84
C GLN A 53 143.84 42.75 -16.72
N ALA A 54 143.84 43.85 -17.47
CA ALA A 54 142.70 44.77 -17.52
C ALA A 54 141.44 44.10 -18.12
N GLN A 55 141.59 43.34 -19.20
CA GLN A 55 140.46 42.68 -19.86
C GLN A 55 139.86 41.55 -19.01
N THR A 56 140.69 40.69 -18.41
CA THR A 56 140.21 39.64 -17.49
C THR A 56 139.55 40.19 -16.22
N ALA A 57 139.96 41.37 -15.74
CA ALA A 57 139.28 42.06 -14.65
C ALA A 57 137.88 42.58 -15.05
N ALA A 58 137.73 43.05 -16.30
CA ALA A 58 136.44 43.49 -16.84
C ALA A 58 135.47 42.31 -17.02
N ASP A 59 135.92 41.20 -17.61
CA ASP A 59 135.12 39.98 -17.79
C ASP A 59 134.63 39.43 -16.43
N LEU A 60 135.49 39.44 -15.41
CA LEU A 60 135.14 39.01 -14.05
C LEU A 60 134.10 39.95 -13.39
N ALA A 61 134.16 41.26 -13.66
CA ALA A 61 133.17 42.21 -13.18
C ALA A 61 131.79 42.00 -13.84
N GLN A 62 131.77 41.79 -15.16
CA GLN A 62 130.54 41.48 -15.91
C GLN A 62 129.92 40.14 -15.49
N SER A 63 130.75 39.12 -15.22
CA SER A 63 130.30 37.83 -14.68
C SER A 63 129.71 37.96 -13.27
N ARG A 64 130.24 38.86 -12.42
CA ARG A 64 129.64 39.14 -11.11
C ARG A 64 128.30 39.86 -11.21
N HIS A 65 128.19 40.86 -12.10
CA HIS A 65 126.95 41.60 -12.31
C HIS A 65 125.81 40.67 -12.74
N THR A 66 126.06 39.83 -13.76
CA THR A 66 125.07 38.87 -14.28
C THR A 66 124.68 37.78 -13.27
N VAL A 67 125.61 37.32 -12.42
CA VAL A 67 125.27 36.42 -11.30
C VAL A 67 124.40 37.12 -10.25
N GLN A 68 124.62 38.40 -10.00
CA GLN A 68 123.83 39.17 -9.03
C GLN A 68 122.42 39.49 -9.55
N GLU A 69 122.28 39.86 -10.84
CA GLU A 69 120.97 40.02 -11.50
C GLU A 69 120.15 38.71 -11.45
N LEU A 70 120.78 37.56 -11.73
CA LEU A 70 120.13 36.24 -11.61
C LEU A 70 119.77 35.87 -10.17
N GLN A 71 120.49 36.36 -9.15
CA GLN A 71 120.13 36.17 -7.75
C GLN A 71 118.92 37.03 -7.36
N ASP A 72 118.86 38.28 -7.83
CA ASP A 72 117.71 39.17 -7.60
C ASP A 72 116.45 38.67 -8.33
N GLU A 73 116.55 38.18 -9.58
CA GLU A 73 115.44 37.51 -10.29
C GLU A 73 114.96 36.23 -9.57
N LEU A 74 115.89 35.41 -9.06
CA LEU A 74 115.55 34.20 -8.29
C LEU A 74 114.83 34.56 -6.98
N GLN A 75 115.22 35.66 -6.34
CA GLN A 75 114.56 36.15 -5.13
C GLN A 75 113.18 36.77 -5.41
N GLU A 76 113.01 37.52 -6.50
CA GLU A 76 111.68 38.04 -6.91
C GLU A 76 110.73 36.89 -7.29
N THR A 77 111.18 35.94 -8.10
CA THR A 77 110.37 34.78 -8.48
C THR A 77 110.00 33.92 -7.26
N GLY A 78 110.94 33.68 -6.34
CA GLY A 78 110.66 33.01 -5.06
C GLY A 78 109.59 33.72 -4.22
N ASN A 79 109.67 35.05 -4.10
CA ASN A 79 108.66 35.86 -3.43
C ASN A 79 107.28 35.77 -4.11
N ARG A 80 107.25 35.70 -5.46
CA ARG A 80 106.01 35.56 -6.24
C ARG A 80 105.40 34.16 -6.09
N PHE A 81 106.20 33.10 -6.00
CA PHE A 81 105.70 31.76 -5.65
C PHE A 81 105.12 31.72 -4.23
N ALA A 82 105.80 32.27 -3.24
CA ALA A 82 105.30 32.34 -1.85
C ALA A 82 104.01 33.18 -1.71
N ALA A 83 103.79 34.17 -2.58
CA ALA A 83 102.53 34.89 -2.68
C ALA A 83 101.42 34.03 -3.33
N ALA A 84 101.75 33.32 -4.41
CA ALA A 84 100.82 32.42 -5.10
C ALA A 84 100.37 31.25 -4.21
N GLU A 85 101.27 30.62 -3.45
CA GLU A 85 100.94 29.55 -2.50
C GLU A 85 99.93 30.02 -1.44
N LYS A 86 100.13 31.21 -0.86
CA LYS A 86 99.18 31.80 0.10
C LYS A 86 97.81 32.08 -0.53
N GLN A 87 97.79 32.51 -1.79
CA GLN A 87 96.54 32.78 -2.49
C GLN A 87 95.82 31.48 -2.92
N ILE A 88 96.55 30.41 -3.22
CA ILE A 88 95.99 29.07 -3.44
C ILE A 88 95.38 28.53 -2.14
N ALA A 89 96.09 28.63 -1.01
CA ALA A 89 95.56 28.21 0.30
C ALA A 89 94.27 28.96 0.67
N TYR A 90 94.25 30.29 0.51
CA TYR A 90 93.05 31.10 0.72
C TYR A 90 91.88 30.69 -0.19
N LEU A 91 92.15 30.38 -1.46
CA LEU A 91 91.11 29.90 -2.39
C LEU A 91 90.60 28.50 -2.01
N GLN A 92 91.46 27.62 -1.47
CA GLN A 92 91.06 26.30 -0.97
C GLN A 92 90.20 26.39 0.30
N ASP A 93 90.52 27.29 1.23
CA ASP A 93 89.69 27.57 2.40
C ASP A 93 88.31 28.11 1.97
N CYS A 94 88.26 29.08 1.04
CA CYS A 94 87.01 29.59 0.49
C CYS A 94 86.21 28.54 -0.31
N GLU A 95 86.87 27.59 -0.99
CA GLU A 95 86.21 26.48 -1.66
C GLU A 95 85.58 25.51 -0.65
N ALA A 96 86.29 25.18 0.43
CA ALA A 96 85.79 24.36 1.52
C ALA A 96 84.60 25.01 2.27
N GLU A 97 84.66 26.32 2.53
CA GLU A 97 83.51 27.07 3.07
C GLU A 97 82.32 27.05 2.12
N ALA A 98 82.55 27.20 0.80
CA ALA A 98 81.50 27.13 -0.20
C ALA A 98 80.90 25.71 -0.32
N GLU A 99 81.67 24.64 -0.15
CA GLU A 99 81.14 23.27 -0.07
C GLU A 99 80.33 23.03 1.21
N ALA A 100 80.80 23.50 2.36
CA ALA A 100 80.05 23.43 3.62
C ALA A 100 78.69 24.15 3.51
N LEU A 101 78.66 25.36 2.95
CA LEU A 101 77.44 26.13 2.71
C LEU A 101 76.51 25.46 1.69
N LYS A 102 77.03 24.88 0.59
CA LYS A 102 76.21 24.07 -0.35
C LYS A 102 75.56 22.88 0.37
N HIS A 103 76.33 22.17 1.21
CA HIS A 103 75.84 21.02 1.96
C HIS A 103 74.83 21.41 3.06
N GLU A 104 74.93 22.61 3.63
CA GLU A 104 73.90 23.12 4.55
C GLU A 104 72.63 23.56 3.79
N CYS A 105 72.76 24.29 2.68
CA CYS A 105 71.63 24.61 1.80
C CYS A 105 70.88 23.35 1.32
N ALA A 106 71.58 22.27 0.99
CA ALA A 106 70.96 20.99 0.63
C ALA A 106 70.14 20.39 1.78
N LYS A 107 70.64 20.44 3.03
CA LYS A 107 69.87 20.03 4.23
C LYS A 107 68.63 20.90 4.43
N TRP A 108 68.76 22.23 4.31
CA TRP A 108 67.63 23.16 4.46
C TRP A 108 66.58 22.95 3.37
N GLN A 109 66.99 22.73 2.12
CA GLN A 109 66.09 22.40 1.02
C GLN A 109 65.35 21.08 1.24
N GLN A 110 66.05 20.02 1.68
CA GLN A 110 65.43 18.74 2.02
C GLN A 110 64.45 18.88 3.20
N SER A 111 64.80 19.67 4.21
CA SER A 111 63.93 19.96 5.36
C SER A 111 62.67 20.72 4.94
N ALA A 112 62.80 21.74 4.09
CA ALA A 112 61.67 22.49 3.53
C ALA A 112 60.75 21.60 2.69
N GLN A 113 61.32 20.72 1.86
CA GLN A 113 60.53 19.77 1.05
C GLN A 113 59.79 18.74 1.92
N ASN A 114 60.44 18.21 2.97
CA ASN A 114 59.78 17.34 3.95
C ASN A 114 58.64 18.06 4.69
N LEU A 115 58.84 19.33 5.07
CA LEU A 115 57.80 20.16 5.69
C LEU A 115 56.64 20.43 4.73
N GLN A 116 56.89 20.68 3.45
CA GLN A 116 55.84 20.84 2.44
C GLN A 116 55.01 19.55 2.31
N ILE A 117 55.66 18.39 2.13
CA ILE A 117 54.99 17.08 2.04
C ILE A 117 54.13 16.80 3.28
N ASN A 118 54.64 17.12 4.48
CA ASN A 118 53.88 16.96 5.72
C ASN A 118 52.66 17.90 5.79
N ASN A 119 52.75 19.13 5.27
CA ASN A 119 51.60 20.05 5.21
C ASN A 119 50.56 19.59 4.17
N GLU A 120 50.99 19.10 3.01
CA GLU A 120 50.10 18.53 1.99
C GLU A 120 49.36 17.29 2.51
N LEU A 121 50.07 16.41 3.24
CA LEU A 121 49.48 15.25 3.91
C LEU A 121 48.48 15.67 5.00
N LEU A 122 48.83 16.63 5.86
CA LEU A 122 47.96 17.11 6.94
C LEU A 122 46.70 17.81 6.40
N ASN A 123 46.84 18.61 5.34
CA ASN A 123 45.70 19.22 4.65
C ASN A 123 44.78 18.17 4.02
N THR A 124 45.35 17.08 3.47
CA THR A 124 44.58 15.95 2.92
C THR A 124 43.83 15.20 4.03
N GLN A 125 44.45 14.97 5.18
CA GLN A 125 43.81 14.37 6.35
C GLN A 125 42.67 15.25 6.89
N LEU A 126 42.91 16.56 7.04
CA LEU A 126 41.90 17.51 7.50
C LEU A 126 40.69 17.57 6.55
N ALA A 127 40.92 17.53 5.23
CA ALA A 127 39.85 17.46 4.24
C ALA A 127 39.04 16.16 4.33
N GLN A 128 39.70 15.02 4.61
CA GLN A 128 39.02 13.74 4.84
C GLN A 128 38.19 13.75 6.13
N GLU A 129 38.70 14.32 7.23
CA GLU A 129 37.93 14.46 8.48
C GLU A 129 36.73 15.40 8.31
N GLN A 130 36.89 16.50 7.56
CA GLN A 130 35.78 17.43 7.24
C GLN A 130 34.70 16.76 6.38
N ALA A 131 35.09 15.98 5.36
CA ALA A 131 34.15 15.19 4.55
C ALA A 131 33.41 14.15 5.40
N LEU A 132 34.14 13.38 6.22
CA LEU A 132 33.55 12.37 7.12
C LEU A 132 32.58 13.00 8.14
N SER A 133 32.89 14.20 8.63
CA SER A 133 32.00 14.97 9.51
C SER A 133 30.74 15.48 8.80
N ALA A 134 30.86 15.89 7.53
CA ALA A 134 29.72 16.28 6.71
C ALA A 134 28.80 15.08 6.41
N ASP A 135 29.34 13.94 6.00
CA ASP A 135 28.59 12.69 5.76
C ASP A 135 27.91 12.20 7.05
N LYS A 136 28.60 12.29 8.20
CA LYS A 136 28.00 11.96 9.50
C LYS A 136 26.84 12.89 9.85
N ASN A 137 26.94 14.19 9.58
CA ASN A 137 25.88 15.16 9.88
C ASN A 137 24.67 15.00 8.94
N THR A 138 24.89 14.73 7.65
CA THR A 138 23.79 14.45 6.72
C THR A 138 23.07 13.15 7.04
N LEU A 139 23.80 12.08 7.43
CA LEU A 139 23.21 10.84 7.93
C LEU A 139 22.40 11.06 9.22
N LEU A 140 22.88 11.90 10.14
CA LEU A 140 22.14 12.24 11.36
C LEU A 140 20.81 12.95 11.03
N GLN A 141 20.85 13.91 10.09
CA GLN A 141 19.67 14.65 9.64
C GLN A 141 18.66 13.75 8.88
N GLN A 142 19.15 12.76 8.14
CA GLN A 142 18.31 11.70 7.56
C GLN A 142 17.62 10.88 8.66
N GLN A 143 18.35 10.42 9.68
CA GLN A 143 17.76 9.68 10.79
C GLN A 143 16.74 10.50 11.60
N GLU A 144 16.96 11.80 11.78
CA GLU A 144 15.99 12.69 12.45
C GLU A 144 14.72 12.90 11.61
N THR A 145 14.84 13.04 10.29
CA THR A 145 13.67 13.18 9.40
C THR A 145 12.90 11.88 9.23
N GLU A 146 13.57 10.72 9.13
CA GLU A 146 12.92 9.41 9.16
C GLU A 146 12.20 9.16 10.49
N LYS A 147 12.83 9.46 11.63
CA LYS A 147 12.23 9.36 12.97
C LYS A 147 11.03 10.30 13.12
N GLY A 148 11.10 11.49 12.53
CA GLY A 148 9.96 12.42 12.44
C GLY A 148 8.80 11.82 11.67
N ARG A 149 9.05 11.24 10.49
CA ARG A 149 8.01 10.58 9.68
C ARG A 149 7.43 9.36 10.38
N LEU A 150 8.27 8.47 10.92
CA LEU A 150 7.81 7.29 11.68
C LEU A 150 6.94 7.67 12.88
N LYS A 151 7.18 8.82 13.52
CA LYS A 151 6.31 9.32 14.57
C LYS A 151 4.96 9.78 14.01
N GLN A 152 4.93 10.52 12.91
CA GLN A 152 3.68 10.92 12.24
C GLN A 152 2.88 9.69 11.75
N ASP A 153 3.57 8.71 11.16
CA ASP A 153 3.00 7.42 10.75
C ASP A 153 2.39 6.69 11.96
N TYR A 154 3.07 6.66 13.11
CA TYR A 154 2.58 6.07 14.37
C TYR A 154 1.38 6.82 14.98
N ASP A 155 1.46 8.15 15.09
CA ASP A 155 0.40 8.98 15.66
C ASP A 155 -0.89 8.86 14.80
N THR A 156 -0.75 8.80 13.48
CA THR A 156 -1.85 8.52 12.52
C THR A 156 -2.44 7.12 12.72
N LEU A 157 -1.61 6.10 12.92
CA LEU A 157 -2.06 4.72 13.16
C LEU A 157 -2.81 4.59 14.50
N LEU A 158 -2.44 5.40 15.50
CA LEU A 158 -3.09 5.46 16.81
C LEU A 158 -4.49 6.07 16.70
N GLU A 159 -4.65 7.17 15.96
CA GLU A 159 -5.96 7.77 15.67
C GLU A 159 -6.87 6.79 14.91
N GLN A 160 -6.33 6.08 13.90
CA GLN A 160 -7.07 5.06 13.16
C GLN A 160 -7.54 3.90 14.06
N ASN A 161 -6.69 3.42 14.98
CA ASN A 161 -7.07 2.40 15.95
C ASN A 161 -8.18 2.89 16.90
N HIS A 162 -8.10 4.13 17.38
CA HIS A 162 -9.13 4.69 18.24
C HIS A 162 -10.47 4.87 17.50
N ALA A 163 -10.44 5.32 16.25
CA ALA A 163 -11.64 5.40 15.41
C ALA A 163 -12.28 4.03 15.18
N LEU A 164 -11.48 2.98 14.94
CA LEU A 164 -11.94 1.60 14.81
C LEU A 164 -12.50 1.03 16.12
N GLN A 165 -11.94 1.38 17.28
CA GLN A 165 -12.50 1.02 18.59
C GLN A 165 -13.89 1.63 18.78
N VAL A 166 -14.04 2.94 18.57
CA VAL A 166 -15.33 3.65 18.67
C VAL A 166 -16.35 3.11 17.66
N GLN A 167 -15.92 2.71 16.46
CA GLN A 167 -16.80 2.05 15.49
C GLN A 167 -17.27 0.67 15.96
N ASN A 168 -16.37 -0.14 16.53
CA ASN A 168 -16.73 -1.47 17.08
C ASN A 168 -17.65 -1.37 18.30
N GLU A 169 -17.45 -0.39 19.19
CA GLU A 169 -18.36 -0.12 20.32
C GLU A 169 -19.77 0.24 19.82
N ARG A 170 -19.87 1.15 18.84
CA ARG A 170 -21.15 1.51 18.20
C ARG A 170 -21.84 0.31 17.55
N LEU A 171 -21.10 -0.50 16.78
CA LEU A 171 -21.62 -1.71 16.16
C LEU A 171 -22.09 -2.72 17.20
N SER A 172 -21.33 -2.94 18.27
CA SER A 172 -21.73 -3.85 19.36
C SER A 172 -23.00 -3.38 20.08
N THR A 173 -23.16 -2.06 20.25
CA THR A 173 -24.35 -1.44 20.85
C THR A 173 -25.57 -1.65 19.95
N GLN A 174 -25.44 -1.40 18.64
CA GLN A 174 -26.50 -1.65 17.65
C GLN A 174 -26.90 -3.14 17.60
N LEU A 175 -25.93 -4.05 17.66
CA LEU A 175 -26.16 -5.49 17.63
C LEU A 175 -26.84 -5.99 18.93
N ALA A 176 -26.53 -5.39 20.08
CA ALA A 176 -27.28 -5.62 21.32
C ALA A 176 -28.72 -5.08 21.24
N GLN A 177 -28.92 -3.91 20.63
CA GLN A 177 -30.23 -3.30 20.42
C GLN A 177 -31.12 -4.15 19.48
N GLU A 178 -30.56 -4.65 18.37
CA GLU A 178 -31.32 -5.53 17.47
C GLU A 178 -31.60 -6.91 18.08
N LYS A 179 -30.72 -7.44 18.95
CA LYS A 179 -31.05 -8.64 19.73
C LYS A 179 -32.25 -8.41 20.64
N ALA A 180 -32.27 -7.31 21.40
CA ALA A 180 -33.44 -6.96 22.22
C ALA A 180 -34.71 -6.80 21.37
N ASN A 181 -34.63 -6.11 20.23
CA ASN A 181 -35.75 -5.98 19.28
C ASN A 181 -36.25 -7.35 18.74
N ILE A 182 -35.36 -8.33 18.59
CA ILE A 182 -35.68 -9.68 18.12
C ILE A 182 -36.33 -10.49 19.25
N ASP A 183 -35.81 -10.41 20.48
CA ASP A 183 -36.37 -11.12 21.64
C ASP A 183 -37.76 -10.57 22.04
N ASP A 184 -37.95 -9.25 21.95
CA ASP A 184 -39.27 -8.60 22.09
C ASP A 184 -40.26 -9.07 21.00
N LYS A 185 -39.81 -9.17 19.73
CA LYS A 185 -40.64 -9.70 18.63
C LYS A 185 -40.95 -11.18 18.83
N ASN A 186 -40.01 -11.99 19.30
CA ASN A 186 -40.18 -13.43 19.52
C ASN A 186 -41.17 -13.71 20.66
N SER A 187 -41.06 -12.99 21.78
CA SER A 187 -42.01 -13.11 22.90
C SER A 187 -43.42 -12.66 22.50
N LEU A 188 -43.53 -11.57 21.73
CA LEU A 188 -44.80 -11.14 21.14
C LEU A 188 -45.38 -12.17 20.16
N LEU A 189 -44.54 -12.85 19.37
CA LEU A 189 -44.97 -13.92 18.46
C LEU A 189 -45.55 -15.11 19.25
N GLN A 190 -44.86 -15.56 20.29
CA GLN A 190 -45.32 -16.64 21.17
C GLN A 190 -46.65 -16.32 21.85
N GLN A 191 -46.84 -15.08 22.33
CA GLN A 191 -48.13 -14.63 22.87
C GLN A 191 -49.25 -14.73 21.84
N GLN A 192 -49.00 -14.31 20.60
CA GLN A 192 -49.99 -14.38 19.52
C GLN A 192 -50.28 -15.81 19.06
N GLU A 193 -49.31 -16.73 19.11
CA GLU A 193 -49.56 -18.15 18.82
C GLU A 193 -50.37 -18.83 19.94
N ALA A 194 -50.11 -18.49 21.20
CA ALA A 194 -50.91 -18.96 22.34
C ALA A 194 -52.35 -18.44 22.28
N GLU A 195 -52.53 -17.15 21.97
CA GLU A 195 -53.85 -16.51 21.78
C GLU A 195 -54.61 -17.14 20.60
N LYS A 196 -53.95 -17.35 19.46
CA LYS A 196 -54.49 -18.04 18.28
C LYS A 196 -54.84 -19.51 18.58
N GLY A 197 -54.09 -20.15 19.46
CA GLY A 197 -54.41 -21.48 20.01
C GLY A 197 -55.70 -21.46 20.83
N ARG A 198 -55.83 -20.51 21.75
CA ARG A 198 -57.05 -20.33 22.58
C ARG A 198 -58.28 -20.03 21.72
N LEU A 199 -58.17 -19.10 20.77
CA LEU A 199 -59.26 -18.73 19.86
C LEU A 199 -59.73 -19.92 19.00
N LYS A 200 -58.82 -20.80 18.57
CA LYS A 200 -59.18 -22.04 17.86
C LYS A 200 -59.98 -23.01 18.73
N GLN A 201 -59.62 -23.17 20.01
CA GLN A 201 -60.35 -24.01 20.96
C GLN A 201 -61.75 -23.42 21.25
N GLU A 202 -61.80 -22.10 21.47
CA GLU A 202 -63.03 -21.33 21.73
C GLU A 202 -63.99 -21.40 20.53
N TYR A 203 -63.48 -21.26 19.30
CA TYR A 203 -64.26 -21.43 18.07
C TYR A 203 -64.76 -22.87 17.85
N ALA A 204 -63.95 -23.89 18.17
CA ALA A 204 -64.36 -25.29 18.07
C ALA A 204 -65.50 -25.62 19.05
N ALA A 205 -65.40 -25.16 20.31
CA ALA A 205 -66.46 -25.33 21.29
C ALA A 205 -67.76 -24.58 20.89
N LEU A 206 -67.64 -23.38 20.31
CA LEU A 206 -68.79 -22.62 19.83
C LEU A 206 -69.49 -23.28 18.62
N LEU A 207 -68.73 -23.94 17.74
CA LEU A 207 -69.27 -24.77 16.65
C LEU A 207 -70.04 -25.99 17.18
N GLU A 208 -69.47 -26.70 18.15
CA GLU A 208 -70.11 -27.86 18.80
C GLU A 208 -71.41 -27.44 19.52
N GLN A 209 -71.38 -26.31 20.24
CA GLN A 209 -72.58 -25.74 20.85
C GLN A 209 -73.64 -25.31 19.81
N ASN A 210 -73.22 -24.72 18.68
CA ASN A 210 -74.15 -24.37 17.59
C ASN A 210 -74.83 -25.62 17.03
N HIS A 211 -74.07 -26.67 16.75
CA HIS A 211 -74.61 -27.92 16.24
C HIS A 211 -75.58 -28.59 17.23
N ALA A 212 -75.26 -28.58 18.52
CA ALA A 212 -76.15 -29.08 19.56
C ALA A 212 -77.47 -28.29 19.64
N LEU A 213 -77.41 -26.95 19.55
CA LEU A 213 -78.59 -26.09 19.48
C LEU A 213 -79.39 -26.30 18.20
N GLN A 214 -78.75 -26.58 17.07
CA GLN A 214 -79.40 -26.87 15.79
C GLN A 214 -80.21 -28.16 15.87
N VAL A 215 -79.60 -29.25 16.37
CA VAL A 215 -80.29 -30.52 16.64
C VAL A 215 -81.41 -30.37 17.68
N GLN A 216 -81.24 -29.51 18.69
CA GLN A 216 -82.31 -29.22 19.67
C GLN A 216 -83.48 -28.49 19.01
N ASN A 217 -83.23 -27.51 18.13
CA ASN A 217 -84.28 -26.81 17.40
C ASN A 217 -85.02 -27.74 16.43
N GLU A 218 -84.34 -28.60 15.69
CA GLU A 218 -84.98 -29.60 14.82
C GLU A 218 -85.88 -30.56 15.62
N ARG A 219 -85.43 -31.02 16.79
CA ARG A 219 -86.25 -31.85 17.70
C ARG A 219 -87.47 -31.10 18.24
N LEU A 220 -87.31 -29.86 18.68
CA LEU A 220 -88.41 -29.03 19.19
C LEU A 220 -89.42 -28.70 18.08
N ASN A 221 -88.96 -28.40 16.86
CA ASN A 221 -89.83 -28.15 15.72
C ASN A 221 -90.59 -29.42 15.32
N THR A 222 -89.93 -30.58 15.29
CA THR A 222 -90.57 -31.89 15.05
C THR A 222 -91.61 -32.24 16.13
N GLN A 223 -91.34 -31.90 17.39
CA GLN A 223 -92.29 -32.12 18.49
C GLN A 223 -93.48 -31.16 18.38
N SER A 224 -93.24 -29.87 18.15
CA SER A 224 -94.28 -28.86 17.95
C SER A 224 -95.19 -29.21 16.75
N GLU A 225 -94.64 -29.72 15.66
CA GLU A 225 -95.41 -30.14 14.50
C GLU A 225 -96.26 -31.39 14.78
N LYS A 226 -95.77 -32.34 15.59
CA LYS A 226 -96.57 -33.46 16.10
C LYS A 226 -97.67 -33.02 17.06
N ASP A 227 -97.37 -32.11 17.98
CA ASP A 227 -98.34 -31.58 18.93
C ASP A 227 -99.41 -30.73 18.21
N ARG A 228 -99.03 -30.04 17.13
CA ARG A 228 -99.94 -29.34 16.21
C ARG A 228 -100.85 -30.33 15.48
N GLN A 229 -100.30 -31.40 14.90
CA GLN A 229 -101.09 -32.45 14.24
C GLN A 229 -102.03 -33.16 15.24
N ALA A 230 -101.55 -33.53 16.42
CA ALA A 230 -102.37 -34.14 17.47
C ALA A 230 -103.44 -33.17 18.01
N ALA A 231 -103.17 -31.86 18.06
CA ALA A 231 -104.18 -30.85 18.38
C ALA A 231 -105.21 -30.69 17.25
N GLU A 232 -104.82 -30.82 15.99
CA GLU A 232 -105.69 -30.73 14.81
C GLU A 232 -106.58 -31.99 14.65
N GLU A 233 -106.03 -33.19 14.89
CA GLU A 233 -106.80 -34.43 15.09
C GLU A 233 -107.76 -34.32 16.28
N LYS A 234 -107.31 -33.77 17.41
CA LYS A 234 -108.15 -33.60 18.60
C LYS A 234 -109.21 -32.52 18.40
N LEU A 235 -108.95 -31.48 17.60
CA LEU A 235 -109.94 -30.45 17.25
C LEU A 235 -110.97 -30.96 16.25
N THR A 236 -110.58 -31.78 15.28
CA THR A 236 -111.52 -32.45 14.35
C THR A 236 -112.36 -33.49 15.08
N LEU A 237 -111.75 -34.32 15.93
CA LEU A 237 -112.47 -35.26 16.79
C LEU A 237 -113.37 -34.52 17.79
N LEU A 238 -112.95 -33.38 18.34
CA LEU A 238 -113.82 -32.50 19.16
C LEU A 238 -114.88 -31.77 18.33
N ALA A 239 -114.69 -31.54 17.03
CA ALA A 239 -115.71 -30.95 16.16
C ALA A 239 -116.79 -31.98 15.79
N ASP A 240 -116.41 -33.22 15.48
CA ASP A 240 -117.36 -34.34 15.30
C ASP A 240 -118.01 -34.73 16.61
N ALA A 241 -117.25 -34.78 17.72
CA ALA A 241 -117.82 -34.98 19.05
C ALA A 241 -118.74 -33.82 19.43
N ARG A 242 -118.42 -32.55 19.08
CA ARG A 242 -119.31 -31.39 19.25
C ARG A 242 -120.52 -31.44 18.33
N LYS A 243 -120.43 -32.03 17.14
CA LYS A 243 -121.57 -32.22 16.22
C LYS A 243 -122.53 -33.25 16.81
N ASN A 244 -122.02 -34.44 17.18
CA ASN A 244 -122.77 -35.44 17.92
C ASN A 244 -123.30 -34.91 19.27
N LEU A 245 -122.50 -34.10 19.98
CA LEU A 245 -122.95 -33.39 21.18
C LEU A 245 -123.87 -32.21 20.88
N SER A 246 -123.96 -31.70 19.65
CA SER A 246 -124.94 -30.68 19.25
C SER A 246 -126.27 -31.33 18.94
N ASP A 247 -126.25 -32.54 18.37
CA ASP A 247 -127.44 -33.39 18.23
C ASP A 247 -127.93 -33.85 19.63
N GLN A 248 -127.01 -34.09 20.58
CA GLN A 248 -127.37 -34.31 21.98
C GLN A 248 -127.68 -33.00 22.75
N PHE A 249 -127.10 -31.85 22.42
CA PHE A 249 -127.45 -30.54 23.02
C PHE A 249 -128.77 -30.01 22.46
N GLN A 250 -129.22 -30.42 21.27
CA GLN A 250 -130.59 -30.17 20.86
C GLN A 250 -131.60 -30.87 21.81
N ASN A 251 -131.16 -31.93 22.50
CA ASN A 251 -131.90 -32.60 23.57
C ASN A 251 -131.55 -32.05 24.98
N LEU A 252 -130.32 -31.58 25.23
CA LEU A 252 -129.79 -31.19 26.55
C LEU A 252 -129.72 -29.67 26.81
N ALA A 253 -129.91 -28.81 25.81
CA ALA A 253 -130.02 -27.35 25.97
C ALA A 253 -131.31 -26.92 26.69
N ASN A 254 -132.30 -27.83 26.79
CA ASN A 254 -133.43 -27.72 27.72
C ASN A 254 -133.03 -27.91 29.19
N THR A 255 -131.74 -28.16 29.49
CA THR A 255 -131.25 -28.56 30.82
C THR A 255 -129.97 -27.85 31.25
N ILE A 256 -129.07 -27.50 30.32
CA ILE A 256 -127.77 -26.88 30.64
C ILE A 256 -127.63 -25.50 29.97
N LEU A 257 -128.54 -24.58 30.32
CA LEU A 257 -128.39 -23.14 30.05
C LEU A 257 -127.85 -22.37 31.28
N GLU A 258 -127.87 -22.98 32.48
CA GLU A 258 -127.61 -22.27 33.75
C GLU A 258 -126.16 -22.41 34.27
N GLU A 259 -125.42 -23.47 33.91
CA GLU A 259 -124.08 -23.70 34.47
C GLU A 259 -122.91 -23.15 33.62
N LYS A 260 -122.36 -22.03 34.12
CA LYS A 260 -120.94 -21.60 34.05
C LYS A 260 -120.44 -20.86 32.80
N SER A 261 -121.18 -19.82 32.41
CA SER A 261 -120.59 -18.64 31.75
C SER A 261 -119.71 -17.80 32.71
N ARG A 262 -118.67 -18.39 33.33
CA ARG A 262 -117.79 -17.66 34.29
C ARG A 262 -116.34 -18.15 34.32
N ARG A 263 -115.41 -17.21 34.12
CA ARG A 263 -113.92 -17.32 34.17
C ARG A 263 -113.21 -17.94 32.95
N PHE A 264 -113.38 -17.26 31.83
CA PHE A 264 -112.23 -16.90 30.97
C PHE A 264 -111.47 -15.71 31.61
N THR A 265 -110.24 -15.44 31.14
CA THR A 265 -109.38 -14.27 31.51
C THR A 265 -109.02 -14.06 32.99
N GLU A 266 -107.81 -14.48 33.35
CA GLU A 266 -106.90 -13.80 34.28
C GLU A 266 -105.46 -14.24 33.90
N GLN A 267 -104.42 -13.44 34.20
CA GLN A 267 -102.98 -13.76 33.97
C GLN A 267 -102.48 -13.91 32.51
N ASN A 268 -102.52 -12.83 31.72
CA ASN A 268 -101.72 -12.70 30.47
C ASN A 268 -101.14 -11.28 30.29
N HIS A 269 -100.48 -10.74 31.31
CA HIS A 269 -99.95 -9.36 31.30
C HIS A 269 -98.46 -9.28 31.70
N ASP A 270 -98.01 -10.14 32.63
CA ASP A 270 -96.81 -9.90 33.44
C ASP A 270 -95.48 -10.41 32.84
N HIS A 271 -95.37 -10.49 31.50
CA HIS A 271 -94.13 -10.95 30.81
C HIS A 271 -93.53 -9.95 29.81
N LEU A 272 -94.15 -8.79 29.60
CA LEU A 272 -93.66 -7.78 28.65
C LEU A 272 -92.69 -6.73 29.23
N GLN A 273 -92.22 -6.89 30.48
CA GLN A 273 -91.22 -5.98 31.08
C GLN A 273 -89.78 -6.52 31.13
N GLN A 274 -89.53 -7.83 31.03
CA GLN A 274 -88.17 -8.38 31.14
C GLN A 274 -87.37 -8.39 29.82
N LEU A 275 -87.97 -8.01 28.69
CA LEU A 275 -87.32 -8.04 27.37
C LEU A 275 -86.58 -6.75 26.98
N LEU A 276 -86.70 -5.66 27.75
CA LEU A 276 -86.26 -4.32 27.33
C LEU A 276 -85.01 -3.75 28.06
N ASN A 277 -84.25 -4.57 28.78
CA ASN A 277 -82.92 -4.21 29.28
C ASN A 277 -81.73 -4.66 28.41
N PRO A 278 -81.64 -5.91 27.89
CA PRO A 278 -80.41 -6.43 27.27
C PRO A 278 -80.15 -5.95 25.83
N LEU A 279 -80.82 -4.87 25.39
CA LEU A 279 -80.66 -4.29 24.06
C LEU A 279 -79.55 -3.23 23.99
N ASN A 280 -79.37 -2.42 25.05
CA ASN A 280 -78.40 -1.32 25.06
C ASN A 280 -76.93 -1.80 25.16
N GLU A 281 -76.66 -2.83 25.96
CA GLU A 281 -75.27 -3.29 26.21
C GLU A 281 -74.62 -3.90 24.96
N ARG A 282 -75.42 -4.56 24.10
CA ARG A 282 -74.94 -5.24 22.88
C ARG A 282 -74.46 -4.30 21.78
N ILE A 283 -74.83 -3.02 21.82
CA ILE A 283 -74.47 -2.04 20.77
C ILE A 283 -73.05 -1.49 21.01
N HIS A 284 -72.60 -1.35 22.26
CA HIS A 284 -71.26 -0.82 22.54
C HIS A 284 -70.13 -1.82 22.24
N GLY A 285 -70.24 -3.08 22.70
CA GLY A 285 -69.19 -4.08 22.51
C GLY A 285 -68.87 -4.42 21.03
N PHE A 286 -69.84 -4.22 20.13
CA PHE A 286 -69.63 -4.40 18.69
C PHE A 286 -68.70 -3.33 18.09
N SER A 287 -68.70 -2.11 18.65
CA SER A 287 -67.90 -0.99 18.12
C SER A 287 -66.41 -1.11 18.45
N GLU A 288 -66.05 -1.84 19.51
CA GLU A 288 -64.67 -1.94 20.03
C GLU A 288 -63.89 -3.08 19.36
N LEU A 289 -64.54 -4.22 19.13
CA LEU A 289 -63.96 -5.38 18.44
C LEU A 289 -63.57 -5.08 16.98
N VAL A 290 -64.34 -4.20 16.32
CA VAL A 290 -64.02 -3.70 14.96
C VAL A 290 -62.73 -2.88 14.98
N GLN A 291 -62.51 -2.04 16.00
CA GLN A 291 -61.37 -1.12 16.07
C GLN A 291 -60.03 -1.86 16.16
N GLN A 292 -59.93 -2.88 17.02
CA GLN A 292 -58.68 -3.62 17.25
C GLN A 292 -58.24 -4.48 16.05
N THR A 293 -59.18 -4.94 15.22
CA THR A 293 -58.87 -5.77 14.05
C THR A 293 -58.05 -4.99 12.99
N TYR A 294 -58.28 -3.68 12.86
CA TYR A 294 -57.57 -2.83 11.91
C TYR A 294 -56.09 -2.58 12.26
N GLU A 295 -55.73 -2.48 13.55
CA GLU A 295 -54.37 -2.09 13.95
C GLU A 295 -53.30 -3.14 13.64
N LYS A 296 -53.68 -4.43 13.61
CA LYS A 296 -52.73 -5.54 13.42
C LYS A 296 -52.39 -5.72 11.94
N GLU A 297 -53.38 -5.65 11.07
CA GLU A 297 -53.17 -5.58 9.61
C GLU A 297 -52.37 -4.33 9.23
N ALA A 298 -52.63 -3.21 9.91
CA ALA A 298 -51.96 -1.93 9.66
C ALA A 298 -50.42 -1.96 9.80
N LYS A 299 -49.78 -2.94 10.48
CA LYS A 299 -48.31 -2.97 10.62
C LYS A 299 -47.57 -3.53 9.40
N GLU A 300 -48.07 -4.61 8.81
CA GLU A 300 -47.57 -5.10 7.51
C GLU A 300 -47.98 -4.12 6.40
N ARG A 301 -49.22 -3.60 6.50
CA ARG A 301 -49.69 -2.49 5.68
C ARG A 301 -48.74 -1.29 5.78
N LEU A 302 -48.28 -0.86 6.96
CA LEU A 302 -47.35 0.26 7.14
C LEU A 302 -45.99 0.06 6.46
N THR A 303 -45.50 -1.17 6.35
CA THR A 303 -44.22 -1.44 5.65
C THR A 303 -44.40 -1.33 4.14
N ILE A 304 -45.47 -1.94 3.62
CA ILE A 304 -45.89 -1.82 2.22
C ILE A 304 -46.29 -0.38 1.90
N GLU A 305 -46.95 0.32 2.82
CA GLU A 305 -47.42 1.69 2.73
C GLU A 305 -46.28 2.70 2.84
N ASN A 306 -45.16 2.38 3.50
CA ASN A 306 -43.97 3.24 3.46
C ASN A 306 -43.26 3.15 2.11
N GLU A 307 -43.07 1.95 1.54
CA GLU A 307 -42.50 1.84 0.18
C GLU A 307 -43.53 2.24 -0.90
N LEU A 308 -44.83 2.06 -0.68
CA LEU A 308 -45.91 2.58 -1.53
C LEU A 308 -46.06 4.09 -1.40
N LYS A 309 -45.89 4.70 -0.22
CA LYS A 309 -45.80 6.17 -0.06
C LYS A 309 -44.55 6.69 -0.73
N ARG A 310 -43.43 5.96 -0.67
CA ARG A 310 -42.20 6.34 -1.39
C ARG A 310 -42.40 6.25 -2.90
N LEU A 311 -42.98 5.17 -3.42
CA LEU A 311 -43.39 5.03 -4.81
C LEU A 311 -44.46 6.06 -5.20
N GLN A 312 -45.39 6.41 -4.31
CA GLN A 312 -46.43 7.42 -4.51
C GLN A 312 -45.84 8.84 -4.49
N THR A 313 -44.82 9.14 -3.67
CA THR A 313 -44.10 10.41 -3.69
C THR A 313 -43.29 10.52 -4.97
N LEU A 314 -42.53 9.48 -5.36
CA LEU A 314 -41.84 9.40 -6.64
C LEU A 314 -42.81 9.55 -7.82
N ASN A 315 -43.94 8.84 -7.81
CA ASN A 315 -44.98 8.93 -8.84
C ASN A 315 -45.68 10.30 -8.81
N THR A 316 -45.95 10.90 -7.65
CA THR A 316 -46.53 12.25 -7.54
C THR A 316 -45.55 13.30 -8.06
N GLN A 317 -44.26 13.14 -7.83
CA GLN A 317 -43.21 14.00 -8.39
C GLN A 317 -43.12 13.82 -9.91
N LEU A 318 -42.95 12.59 -10.41
CA LEU A 318 -42.96 12.27 -11.84
C LEU A 318 -44.26 12.70 -12.55
N HIS A 319 -45.40 12.64 -11.88
CA HIS A 319 -46.71 13.11 -12.37
C HIS A 319 -46.81 14.63 -12.34
N HIS A 320 -46.23 15.30 -11.33
CA HIS A 320 -46.13 16.76 -11.31
C HIS A 320 -45.24 17.26 -12.44
N ASP A 321 -44.08 16.64 -12.62
CA ASP A 321 -43.14 16.91 -13.72
C ASP A 321 -43.81 16.65 -15.07
N ALA A 322 -44.50 15.50 -15.24
CA ALA A 322 -45.25 15.19 -16.45
C ALA A 322 -46.45 16.13 -16.70
N LYS A 323 -47.10 16.67 -15.65
CA LYS A 323 -48.23 17.60 -15.78
C LYS A 323 -47.76 19.03 -16.11
N ALA A 324 -46.71 19.49 -15.43
CA ALA A 324 -46.01 20.72 -15.78
C ALA A 324 -45.52 20.65 -17.24
N LEU A 325 -44.94 19.52 -17.65
CA LEU A 325 -44.48 19.34 -19.02
C LEU A 325 -45.60 19.05 -20.04
N THR A 326 -46.76 18.49 -19.65
CA THR A 326 -47.93 18.44 -20.54
C THR A 326 -48.33 19.86 -20.98
N THR A 327 -48.10 20.85 -20.11
CA THR A 327 -48.34 22.27 -20.39
C THR A 327 -47.25 22.90 -21.28
N ALA A 328 -46.09 22.26 -21.43
CA ALA A 328 -44.99 22.67 -22.30
C ALA A 328 -44.98 21.93 -23.66
N LEU A 329 -45.37 20.66 -23.69
CA LEU A 329 -45.42 19.80 -24.88
C LEU A 329 -46.55 20.18 -25.86
N THR A 330 -47.53 20.97 -25.44
CA THR A 330 -48.58 21.54 -26.29
C THR A 330 -48.05 22.49 -27.37
N GLY A 331 -46.77 22.87 -27.35
CA GLY A 331 -46.18 23.85 -28.26
C GLY A 331 -45.10 23.38 -29.24
N THR A 332 -44.73 22.09 -29.34
CA THR A 332 -43.59 21.69 -30.20
C THR A 332 -43.66 20.28 -30.81
N GLN A 333 -42.86 20.06 -31.86
CA GLN A 333 -42.87 18.92 -32.79
C GLN A 333 -42.55 17.55 -32.18
N ASN A 334 -43.02 16.48 -32.84
CA ASN A 334 -42.86 15.06 -32.48
C ASN A 334 -41.43 14.62 -32.08
N LYS A 335 -40.37 15.30 -32.55
CA LYS A 335 -38.98 14.96 -32.19
C LYS A 335 -38.69 15.27 -30.72
N THR A 336 -39.14 16.42 -30.22
CA THR A 336 -38.97 16.82 -28.81
C THR A 336 -39.66 15.83 -27.86
N GLN A 337 -40.80 15.29 -28.27
CA GLN A 337 -41.56 14.29 -27.53
C GLN A 337 -40.83 12.95 -27.40
N GLY A 338 -40.11 12.50 -28.44
CA GLY A 338 -39.31 11.28 -28.39
C GLY A 338 -38.15 11.39 -27.40
N ASN A 339 -37.33 12.43 -27.56
CA ASN A 339 -36.22 12.75 -26.65
C ASN A 339 -36.65 12.86 -25.17
N TRP A 340 -37.89 13.30 -24.88
CA TRP A 340 -38.39 13.33 -23.50
C TRP A 340 -38.86 11.95 -23.00
N GLY A 341 -39.40 11.09 -23.85
CA GLY A 341 -39.68 9.69 -23.50
C GLY A 341 -38.42 8.96 -23.05
N GLU A 342 -37.31 9.17 -23.77
CA GLU A 342 -35.97 8.68 -23.41
C GLU A 342 -35.50 9.26 -22.06
N MET A 343 -35.67 10.57 -21.83
CA MET A 343 -35.30 11.23 -20.56
C MET A 343 -36.05 10.68 -19.34
N ILE A 344 -37.36 10.41 -19.46
CA ILE A 344 -38.13 9.81 -18.37
C ILE A 344 -37.77 8.34 -18.16
N LEU A 345 -37.49 7.59 -19.23
CA LEU A 345 -37.00 6.22 -19.11
C LEU A 345 -35.66 6.18 -18.37
N GLU A 346 -34.72 7.07 -18.71
CA GLU A 346 -33.43 7.19 -18.00
C GLU A 346 -33.62 7.57 -16.52
N SER A 347 -34.47 8.55 -16.22
CA SER A 347 -34.78 8.92 -14.82
C SER A 347 -35.43 7.79 -14.02
N VAL A 348 -36.30 6.97 -14.65
CA VAL A 348 -36.89 5.77 -14.01
C VAL A 348 -35.84 4.69 -13.75
N LEU A 349 -34.84 4.54 -14.64
CA LEU A 349 -33.71 3.62 -14.45
C LEU A 349 -32.78 4.10 -13.32
N GLU A 350 -32.42 5.38 -13.27
CA GLU A 350 -31.63 5.95 -12.17
C GLU A 350 -32.33 5.79 -10.81
N ASN A 351 -33.63 6.09 -10.73
CA ASN A 351 -34.43 5.96 -9.50
C ASN A 351 -34.73 4.51 -9.08
N SER A 352 -34.44 3.52 -9.94
CA SER A 352 -34.61 2.11 -9.62
C SER A 352 -33.52 1.54 -8.70
N GLY A 353 -32.34 2.16 -8.69
CA GLY A 353 -31.16 1.66 -7.97
C GLY A 353 -30.29 0.68 -8.76
N LEU A 354 -30.54 0.49 -10.06
CA LEU A 354 -29.68 -0.30 -10.96
C LEU A 354 -28.44 0.48 -11.41
N GLN A 355 -27.33 -0.21 -11.64
CA GLN A 355 -26.06 0.38 -12.09
C GLN A 355 -25.93 0.46 -13.62
N LYS A 356 -25.80 1.68 -14.15
CA LYS A 356 -25.56 1.93 -15.59
C LYS A 356 -24.26 1.28 -16.06
N GLY A 357 -24.32 0.56 -17.18
CA GLY A 357 -23.20 -0.19 -17.78
C GLY A 357 -22.98 -1.61 -17.23
N ARG A 358 -23.47 -1.93 -16.03
CA ARG A 358 -23.44 -3.31 -15.46
C ARG A 358 -24.81 -3.97 -15.51
N GLU A 359 -25.82 -3.29 -14.98
CA GLU A 359 -27.16 -3.83 -14.71
C GLU A 359 -28.19 -3.30 -15.72
N TYR A 360 -27.92 -2.16 -16.38
CA TYR A 360 -28.63 -1.74 -17.58
C TYR A 360 -27.72 -1.03 -18.60
N ILE A 361 -28.07 -1.12 -19.88
CA ILE A 361 -27.36 -0.57 -21.02
C ILE A 361 -28.36 0.22 -21.87
N VAL A 362 -28.05 1.49 -22.14
CA VAL A 362 -28.85 2.39 -22.99
C VAL A 362 -28.32 2.30 -24.43
N GLN A 363 -29.21 2.33 -25.43
CA GLN A 363 -28.89 2.28 -26.87
C GLN A 363 -28.00 1.07 -27.25
N ALA A 364 -28.39 -0.13 -26.82
CA ALA A 364 -27.67 -1.38 -27.08
C ALA A 364 -27.66 -1.73 -28.59
N SER A 365 -26.63 -1.26 -29.30
CA SER A 365 -26.55 -1.30 -30.78
C SER A 365 -26.37 -2.71 -31.38
N SER A 366 -27.46 -3.47 -31.40
CA SER A 366 -27.51 -4.82 -31.96
C SER A 366 -27.78 -4.78 -33.48
N VAL A 367 -27.13 -5.68 -34.23
CA VAL A 367 -27.24 -5.77 -35.69
C VAL A 367 -27.64 -7.19 -36.05
N ARG A 368 -28.84 -7.40 -36.60
CA ARG A 368 -29.24 -8.69 -37.16
C ARG A 368 -28.70 -8.79 -38.58
N HIS A 369 -28.01 -9.89 -38.87
CA HIS A 369 -27.68 -10.31 -40.23
C HIS A 369 -28.79 -11.26 -40.70
N GLU A 370 -29.61 -10.83 -41.67
CA GLU A 370 -30.60 -11.71 -42.29
C GLU A 370 -29.93 -12.55 -43.41
N ALA A 371 -30.47 -13.74 -43.69
CA ALA A 371 -29.85 -14.70 -44.62
C ALA A 371 -29.77 -14.22 -46.09
N ASP A 372 -30.48 -13.16 -46.44
CA ASP A 372 -30.47 -12.48 -47.75
C ASP A 372 -29.45 -11.33 -47.81
N GLY A 373 -28.59 -11.20 -46.80
CA GLY A 373 -27.56 -10.15 -46.70
C GLY A 373 -28.06 -8.79 -46.21
N THR A 374 -29.36 -8.62 -45.99
CA THR A 374 -29.94 -7.40 -45.41
C THR A 374 -29.56 -7.23 -43.94
N GLN A 375 -28.81 -6.16 -43.63
CA GLN A 375 -28.54 -5.75 -42.25
C GLN A 375 -29.72 -4.99 -41.67
N ARG A 376 -30.51 -5.64 -40.81
CA ARG A 376 -31.63 -5.01 -40.10
C ARG A 376 -31.18 -4.60 -38.70
N ARG A 377 -30.93 -3.31 -38.50
CA ARG A 377 -30.65 -2.74 -37.17
C ARG A 377 -31.90 -2.82 -36.29
N LEU A 378 -31.88 -3.75 -35.34
CA LEU A 378 -32.85 -3.84 -34.25
C LEU A 378 -32.18 -3.27 -33.00
N GLN A 379 -32.37 -1.96 -32.80
CA GLN A 379 -31.85 -1.25 -31.64
C GLN A 379 -33.00 -1.08 -30.63
N PRO A 380 -33.00 -1.80 -29.50
CA PRO A 380 -33.86 -1.46 -28.37
C PRO A 380 -33.32 -0.22 -27.66
N ASP A 381 -34.22 0.53 -27.01
CA ASP A 381 -33.85 1.79 -26.36
C ASP A 381 -33.01 1.51 -25.10
N VAL A 382 -33.41 0.49 -24.32
CA VAL A 382 -32.69 0.02 -23.13
C VAL A 382 -32.73 -1.51 -23.02
N LEU A 383 -31.62 -2.08 -22.56
CA LEU A 383 -31.46 -3.49 -22.20
C LEU A 383 -31.08 -3.59 -20.71
N ILE A 384 -31.79 -4.41 -19.94
CA ILE A 384 -31.51 -4.65 -18.51
C ILE A 384 -30.97 -6.05 -18.33
N ASN A 385 -29.88 -6.17 -17.58
CA ASN A 385 -29.26 -7.45 -17.25
C ASN A 385 -29.87 -7.99 -15.94
N LEU A 386 -30.20 -9.27 -15.94
CA LEU A 386 -30.53 -10.09 -14.78
C LEU A 386 -29.35 -11.03 -14.47
N PRO A 387 -29.35 -11.72 -13.32
CA PRO A 387 -28.57 -12.94 -13.12
C PRO A 387 -28.87 -14.02 -14.18
N ASP A 388 -28.07 -15.09 -14.19
CA ASP A 388 -28.05 -16.16 -15.22
C ASP A 388 -27.77 -15.69 -16.66
N ASN A 389 -27.24 -14.48 -16.84
CA ASN A 389 -27.13 -13.75 -18.11
C ASN A 389 -28.49 -13.56 -18.84
N LYS A 390 -29.61 -13.56 -18.11
CA LYS A 390 -30.94 -13.24 -18.68
C LYS A 390 -31.07 -11.73 -18.88
N GLN A 391 -31.90 -11.29 -19.82
CA GLN A 391 -32.03 -9.87 -20.17
C GLN A 391 -33.48 -9.45 -20.42
N ILE A 392 -33.85 -8.22 -20.02
CA ILE A 392 -35.15 -7.59 -20.31
C ILE A 392 -34.94 -6.46 -21.32
N VAL A 393 -35.78 -6.42 -22.35
CA VAL A 393 -35.72 -5.42 -23.43
C VAL A 393 -36.80 -4.36 -23.23
N ILE A 394 -36.47 -3.08 -23.36
CA ILE A 394 -37.43 -1.95 -23.34
C ILE A 394 -37.46 -1.23 -24.70
N ASP A 395 -38.68 -0.93 -25.17
CA ASP A 395 -38.98 -0.15 -26.38
C ASP A 395 -40.02 0.94 -26.02
N SER A 396 -39.72 2.22 -26.29
CA SER A 396 -40.33 3.38 -25.61
C SER A 396 -40.95 4.40 -26.56
N LYS A 397 -41.87 3.95 -27.45
CA LYS A 397 -42.36 4.79 -28.56
C LYS A 397 -43.88 4.85 -28.72
N VAL A 398 -44.55 5.58 -27.83
CA VAL A 398 -45.99 5.92 -27.98
C VAL A 398 -46.18 7.37 -28.43
N SER A 399 -46.90 7.56 -29.53
CA SER A 399 -47.35 8.88 -29.96
C SER A 399 -48.56 9.33 -29.13
N LEU A 400 -48.32 10.24 -28.18
CA LEU A 400 -49.37 10.83 -27.32
C LEU A 400 -50.14 11.97 -27.99
N THR A 401 -49.93 12.23 -29.30
CA THR A 401 -50.57 13.35 -30.01
C THR A 401 -52.10 13.30 -29.96
N ALA A 402 -52.69 12.09 -29.96
CA ALA A 402 -54.13 11.88 -29.79
C ALA A 402 -54.58 12.12 -28.34
N TYR A 403 -53.81 11.65 -27.35
CA TYR A 403 -54.07 11.93 -25.93
C TYR A 403 -54.05 13.43 -25.59
N VAL A 404 -53.11 14.20 -26.14
CA VAL A 404 -53.08 15.67 -25.94
C VAL A 404 -54.34 16.32 -26.49
N ARG A 405 -54.82 15.91 -27.68
CA ARG A 405 -56.10 16.39 -28.25
C ARG A 405 -57.29 15.98 -27.40
N TYR A 406 -57.33 14.74 -26.93
CA TYR A 406 -58.35 14.25 -25.99
C TYR A 406 -58.46 15.15 -24.75
N THR A 407 -57.33 15.58 -24.16
CA THR A 407 -57.34 16.49 -22.99
C THR A 407 -57.76 17.94 -23.30
N GLN A 408 -57.94 18.30 -24.57
CA GLN A 408 -58.33 19.65 -25.04
C GLN A 408 -59.76 19.67 -25.61
N SER A 409 -60.25 18.56 -26.16
CA SER A 409 -61.59 18.40 -26.71
C SER A 409 -62.63 18.02 -25.63
N THR A 410 -63.91 18.14 -25.97
CA THR A 410 -65.02 17.72 -25.09
C THR A 410 -66.12 17.01 -25.88
N GLY A 411 -66.96 16.23 -25.18
CA GLY A 411 -68.05 15.47 -25.80
C GLY A 411 -67.57 14.49 -26.89
N ALA A 412 -68.33 14.40 -27.98
CA ALA A 412 -68.08 13.45 -29.08
C ALA A 412 -66.70 13.64 -29.77
N GLU A 413 -66.07 14.81 -29.68
CA GLU A 413 -64.70 14.96 -30.21
C GLU A 413 -63.67 14.29 -29.30
N ALA A 414 -63.81 14.41 -27.97
CA ALA A 414 -62.93 13.70 -27.04
C ALA A 414 -63.05 12.18 -27.25
N GLU A 415 -64.26 11.65 -27.41
CA GLU A 415 -64.49 10.22 -27.70
C GLU A 415 -63.78 9.75 -29.00
N ARG A 416 -63.78 10.58 -30.05
CA ARG A 416 -63.01 10.32 -31.28
C ARG A 416 -61.49 10.30 -31.02
N GLU A 417 -60.95 11.28 -30.30
CA GLU A 417 -59.50 11.35 -30.04
C GLU A 417 -59.02 10.27 -29.05
N LEU A 418 -59.89 9.78 -28.17
CA LEU A 418 -59.64 8.59 -27.35
C LEU A 418 -59.54 7.32 -28.20
N ALA A 419 -60.46 7.12 -29.15
CA ALA A 419 -60.37 6.02 -30.10
C ALA A 419 -59.09 6.10 -30.95
N ASN A 420 -58.69 7.30 -31.40
CA ASN A 420 -57.41 7.54 -32.08
C ASN A 420 -56.20 7.17 -31.21
N HIS A 421 -56.24 7.46 -29.91
CA HIS A 421 -55.17 7.15 -28.95
C HIS A 421 -55.02 5.64 -28.71
N VAL A 422 -56.12 4.91 -28.50
CA VAL A 422 -56.10 3.44 -28.38
C VAL A 422 -55.62 2.79 -29.70
N ALA A 423 -56.03 3.32 -30.85
CA ALA A 423 -55.55 2.86 -32.17
C ALA A 423 -54.03 3.10 -32.35
N SER A 424 -53.50 4.25 -31.90
CA SER A 424 -52.07 4.58 -31.89
C SER A 424 -51.26 3.55 -31.07
N ILE A 425 -51.72 3.24 -29.85
CA ILE A 425 -51.09 2.23 -28.98
C ILE A 425 -51.13 0.84 -29.63
N ARG A 426 -52.29 0.40 -30.14
CA ARG A 426 -52.42 -0.90 -30.81
C ARG A 426 -51.59 -1.01 -32.10
N ALA A 427 -51.36 0.10 -32.80
CA ALA A 427 -50.44 0.13 -33.94
C ALA A 427 -48.97 -0.07 -33.50
N HIS A 428 -48.53 0.54 -32.38
CA HIS A 428 -47.18 0.29 -31.87
C HIS A 428 -47.01 -1.13 -31.32
N ILE A 429 -48.00 -1.69 -30.62
CA ILE A 429 -47.99 -3.10 -30.17
C ILE A 429 -47.78 -4.06 -31.36
N LYS A 430 -48.48 -3.83 -32.47
CA LYS A 430 -48.31 -4.62 -33.71
C LYS A 430 -46.94 -4.42 -34.36
N SER A 431 -46.40 -3.20 -34.33
CA SER A 431 -45.05 -2.89 -34.82
C SER A 431 -43.96 -3.56 -33.97
N LEU A 432 -44.12 -3.53 -32.65
CA LEU A 432 -43.21 -4.12 -31.67
C LEU A 432 -43.22 -5.65 -31.73
N ALA A 433 -44.41 -6.27 -31.85
CA ALA A 433 -44.54 -7.72 -32.02
C ALA A 433 -43.95 -8.25 -33.36
N ALA A 434 -43.69 -7.36 -34.33
CA ALA A 434 -42.97 -7.68 -35.56
C ALA A 434 -41.44 -7.43 -35.47
N LYS A 435 -40.95 -6.88 -34.36
CA LYS A 435 -39.53 -6.86 -33.98
C LYS A 435 -39.26 -8.06 -33.07
N ASP A 436 -38.95 -9.21 -33.64
CA ASP A 436 -38.65 -10.38 -32.80
C ASP A 436 -37.26 -10.25 -32.15
N TYR A 437 -37.24 -9.74 -30.91
CA TYR A 437 -36.03 -9.62 -30.10
C TYR A 437 -35.61 -10.95 -29.45
N THR A 438 -36.44 -12.01 -29.53
CA THR A 438 -36.15 -13.33 -28.91
C THR A 438 -34.99 -14.07 -29.60
N ASP A 439 -34.64 -13.66 -30.82
CA ASP A 439 -33.78 -14.37 -31.76
C ASP A 439 -32.50 -13.57 -32.10
N LEU A 440 -31.95 -12.87 -31.09
CA LEU A 440 -30.73 -12.05 -31.20
C LEU A 440 -29.52 -12.82 -30.66
N GLU A 441 -28.51 -13.02 -31.51
CA GLU A 441 -27.27 -13.72 -31.14
C GLU A 441 -26.61 -13.10 -29.90
N GLY A 442 -26.36 -13.94 -28.88
CA GLY A 442 -25.74 -13.54 -27.62
C GLY A 442 -26.68 -13.00 -26.54
N ILE A 443 -27.94 -12.71 -26.87
CA ILE A 443 -28.95 -12.20 -25.92
C ILE A 443 -29.84 -13.35 -25.44
N LYS A 444 -29.86 -13.63 -24.12
CA LYS A 444 -30.86 -14.52 -23.51
C LYS A 444 -32.02 -13.69 -22.97
N THR A 445 -32.97 -13.30 -23.81
CA THR A 445 -34.12 -12.54 -23.33
C THR A 445 -34.95 -13.35 -22.33
N LEU A 446 -35.61 -12.66 -21.39
CA LEU A 446 -36.83 -13.15 -20.79
C LEU A 446 -37.93 -13.20 -21.86
N ASP A 447 -38.98 -14.01 -21.70
CA ASP A 447 -40.08 -14.15 -22.67
C ASP A 447 -40.99 -12.92 -22.82
N PHE A 448 -40.57 -11.71 -22.41
CA PHE A 448 -41.38 -10.49 -22.49
C PHE A 448 -40.55 -9.25 -22.85
N VAL A 449 -41.07 -8.47 -23.81
CA VAL A 449 -40.56 -7.14 -24.18
C VAL A 449 -41.40 -6.06 -23.48
N PHE A 450 -40.76 -5.09 -22.85
CA PHE A 450 -41.42 -4.03 -22.10
C PHE A 450 -41.70 -2.83 -23.01
N MET A 451 -42.97 -2.53 -23.22
CA MET A 451 -43.42 -1.36 -23.97
C MET A 451 -43.65 -0.20 -23.00
N PHE A 452 -42.81 0.83 -23.08
CA PHE A 452 -42.85 1.95 -22.15
C PHE A 452 -43.73 3.11 -22.64
N VAL A 453 -44.59 3.61 -21.75
CA VAL A 453 -45.50 4.75 -21.99
C VAL A 453 -45.20 5.87 -20.99
N PRO A 454 -44.50 6.96 -21.36
CA PRO A 454 -43.97 7.94 -20.39
C PRO A 454 -45.03 8.77 -19.65
N VAL A 455 -46.30 8.69 -20.05
CA VAL A 455 -47.43 9.39 -19.39
C VAL A 455 -48.42 8.35 -18.87
N GLU A 456 -48.28 7.99 -17.59
CA GLU A 456 -49.10 6.98 -16.89
C GLU A 456 -50.62 7.20 -17.09
N PRO A 457 -51.19 8.43 -16.99
CA PRO A 457 -52.62 8.65 -17.24
C PRO A 457 -53.07 8.28 -18.66
N ALA A 458 -52.20 8.44 -19.67
CA ALA A 458 -52.53 8.09 -21.05
C ALA A 458 -52.54 6.56 -21.25
N TYR A 459 -51.73 5.82 -20.51
CA TYR A 459 -51.75 4.36 -20.44
C TYR A 459 -53.01 3.85 -19.72
N LEU A 460 -53.31 4.38 -18.53
CA LEU A 460 -54.50 4.00 -17.75
C LEU A 460 -55.80 4.28 -18.50
N LEU A 461 -55.92 5.43 -19.17
CA LEU A 461 -57.08 5.78 -19.99
C LEU A 461 -57.29 4.82 -21.17
N ALA A 462 -56.21 4.31 -21.78
CA ALA A 462 -56.30 3.33 -22.86
C ALA A 462 -56.83 1.98 -22.37
N LEU A 463 -56.38 1.51 -21.20
CA LEU A 463 -56.90 0.28 -20.57
C LEU A 463 -58.35 0.42 -20.09
N GLN A 464 -58.76 1.61 -19.63
CA GLN A 464 -60.14 1.88 -19.24
C GLN A 464 -61.10 1.84 -20.45
N HIS A 465 -60.65 2.29 -21.62
CA HIS A 465 -61.44 2.30 -22.85
C HIS A 465 -61.42 0.95 -23.60
N ASP A 466 -60.33 0.18 -23.52
CA ASP A 466 -60.27 -1.20 -24.03
C ASP A 466 -59.58 -2.16 -23.04
N PRO A 467 -60.36 -2.87 -22.20
CA PRO A 467 -59.83 -3.88 -21.29
C PRO A 467 -59.12 -5.05 -21.99
N ASN A 468 -59.43 -5.36 -23.25
CA ASN A 468 -58.79 -6.47 -23.98
C ASN A 468 -57.36 -6.13 -24.40
N LEU A 469 -56.99 -4.84 -24.45
CA LEU A 469 -55.67 -4.37 -24.85
C LEU A 469 -54.54 -4.98 -24.01
N PHE A 470 -54.80 -5.27 -22.73
CA PHE A 470 -53.84 -5.96 -21.85
C PHE A 470 -53.58 -7.40 -22.33
N GLN A 471 -54.64 -8.16 -22.63
CA GLN A 471 -54.52 -9.54 -23.13
C GLN A 471 -53.89 -9.56 -24.54
N GLU A 472 -54.26 -8.63 -25.43
CA GLU A 472 -53.63 -8.49 -26.76
C GLU A 472 -52.11 -8.27 -26.68
N CYS A 473 -51.61 -7.65 -25.61
CA CYS A 473 -50.17 -7.47 -25.36
C CYS A 473 -49.55 -8.74 -24.78
N PHE A 474 -50.19 -9.32 -23.76
CA PHE A 474 -49.68 -10.51 -23.06
C PHE A 474 -49.53 -11.71 -24.02
N ASP A 475 -50.54 -11.96 -24.86
CA ASP A 475 -50.53 -13.00 -25.90
C ASP A 475 -49.44 -12.76 -26.97
N LYS A 476 -48.91 -11.53 -27.05
CA LYS A 476 -47.82 -11.13 -27.96
C LYS A 476 -46.46 -11.03 -27.27
N ARG A 477 -46.34 -11.50 -26.03
CA ARG A 477 -45.11 -11.39 -25.22
C ARG A 477 -44.65 -9.93 -25.04
N ILE A 478 -45.61 -9.01 -24.93
CA ILE A 478 -45.38 -7.58 -24.67
C ILE A 478 -46.01 -7.20 -23.32
N MET A 479 -45.26 -6.49 -22.48
CA MET A 479 -45.77 -5.93 -21.23
C MET A 479 -45.85 -4.40 -21.34
N LEU A 480 -47.08 -3.87 -21.36
CA LEU A 480 -47.30 -2.42 -21.26
C LEU A 480 -46.89 -1.92 -19.86
N THR A 481 -46.09 -0.86 -19.81
CA THR A 481 -45.64 -0.26 -18.54
C THR A 481 -45.61 1.27 -18.60
N GLY A 482 -46.14 1.93 -17.59
CA GLY A 482 -45.84 3.32 -17.28
C GLY A 482 -44.69 3.45 -16.27
N PRO A 483 -44.24 4.69 -15.94
CA PRO A 483 -43.16 4.96 -15.01
C PRO A 483 -43.24 4.19 -13.68
N SER A 484 -44.45 4.06 -13.12
CA SER A 484 -44.67 3.43 -11.81
C SER A 484 -44.49 1.92 -11.86
N THR A 485 -45.10 1.27 -12.85
CA THR A 485 -45.02 -0.19 -13.06
C THR A 485 -43.61 -0.62 -13.47
N LEU A 486 -42.95 0.19 -14.31
CA LEU A 486 -41.55 -0.03 -14.66
C LEU A 486 -40.66 0.09 -13.41
N LEU A 487 -40.75 1.20 -12.66
CA LEU A 487 -39.94 1.42 -11.45
C LEU A 487 -40.07 0.28 -10.41
N ALA A 488 -41.29 -0.23 -10.18
CA ALA A 488 -41.52 -1.37 -9.29
C ALA A 488 -40.87 -2.68 -9.81
N THR A 489 -40.93 -2.90 -11.13
CA THR A 489 -40.27 -4.05 -11.78
C THR A 489 -38.74 -3.93 -11.64
N LEU A 490 -38.17 -2.76 -11.94
CA LEU A 490 -36.73 -2.52 -11.85
C LEU A 490 -36.21 -2.63 -10.40
N ARG A 491 -36.96 -2.17 -9.39
CA ARG A 491 -36.61 -2.41 -7.98
C ARG A 491 -36.61 -3.88 -7.60
N THR A 492 -37.50 -4.68 -8.20
CA THR A 492 -37.49 -6.14 -8.02
C THR A 492 -36.22 -6.74 -8.60
N VAL A 493 -35.78 -6.29 -9.79
CA VAL A 493 -34.49 -6.67 -10.40
C VAL A 493 -33.29 -6.23 -9.56
N ALA A 494 -33.29 -5.00 -9.02
CA ALA A 494 -32.23 -4.50 -8.15
C ALA A 494 -32.11 -5.30 -6.84
N ASN A 495 -33.25 -5.72 -6.26
CA ASN A 495 -33.25 -6.59 -5.08
C ASN A 495 -32.73 -8.00 -5.40
N ILE A 496 -33.04 -8.53 -6.58
CA ILE A 496 -32.47 -9.81 -7.08
C ILE A 496 -30.94 -9.69 -7.22
N TRP A 497 -30.42 -8.62 -7.82
CA TRP A 497 -28.98 -8.35 -7.89
C TRP A 497 -28.33 -8.21 -6.51
N ARG A 498 -28.99 -7.53 -5.57
CA ARG A 498 -28.48 -7.39 -4.20
C ARG A 498 -28.36 -8.75 -3.49
N ASN A 499 -29.34 -9.63 -3.67
CA ASN A 499 -29.32 -10.97 -3.08
C ASN A 499 -28.21 -11.84 -3.69
N GLU A 500 -28.00 -11.76 -5.01
CA GLU A 500 -26.90 -12.48 -5.67
C GLU A 500 -25.52 -11.95 -5.25
N GLN A 501 -25.36 -10.63 -5.11
CA GLN A 501 -24.10 -10.06 -4.59
C GLN A 501 -23.85 -10.47 -3.12
N GLN A 502 -24.89 -10.62 -2.30
CA GLN A 502 -24.77 -11.17 -0.94
C GLN A 502 -24.33 -12.64 -0.95
N ASN A 503 -24.90 -13.46 -1.86
CA ASN A 503 -24.55 -14.87 -2.05
C ASN A 503 -23.07 -15.04 -2.44
N GLN A 504 -22.61 -14.30 -3.46
CA GLN A 504 -21.21 -14.30 -3.88
C GLN A 504 -20.25 -13.85 -2.77
N ASN A 505 -20.62 -12.80 -2.02
CA ASN A 505 -19.81 -12.33 -0.89
C ASN A 505 -19.74 -13.38 0.24
N ALA A 506 -20.83 -14.12 0.50
CA ALA A 506 -20.84 -15.18 1.52
C ALA A 506 -19.91 -16.35 1.14
N LEU A 507 -19.89 -16.74 -0.14
CA LEU A 507 -18.97 -17.75 -0.66
C LEU A 507 -17.50 -17.31 -0.54
N ALA A 508 -17.19 -16.06 -0.89
CA ALA A 508 -15.84 -15.50 -0.75
C ALA A 508 -15.39 -15.43 0.73
N ILE A 509 -16.30 -15.10 1.65
CA ILE A 509 -16.04 -15.13 3.10
C ILE A 509 -15.77 -16.56 3.58
N ALA A 510 -16.51 -17.57 3.10
CA ALA A 510 -16.30 -18.96 3.45
C ALA A 510 -14.94 -19.49 2.95
N GLU A 511 -14.53 -19.13 1.72
CA GLU A 511 -13.21 -19.48 1.18
C GLU A 511 -12.08 -18.80 1.96
N ALA A 512 -12.21 -17.51 2.28
CA ALA A 512 -11.24 -16.77 3.10
C ALA A 512 -11.14 -17.32 4.53
N GLY A 513 -12.27 -17.68 5.15
CA GLY A 513 -12.33 -18.32 6.47
C GLY A 513 -11.67 -19.69 6.49
N SER A 514 -11.84 -20.48 5.44
CA SER A 514 -11.16 -21.79 5.27
C SER A 514 -9.64 -21.61 5.22
N LYS A 515 -9.14 -20.71 4.37
CA LYS A 515 -7.69 -20.39 4.26
C LYS A 515 -7.11 -19.80 5.55
N LEU A 516 -7.92 -19.14 6.37
CA LEU A 516 -7.52 -18.64 7.69
C LEU A 516 -7.43 -19.79 8.71
N TYR A 517 -8.37 -20.75 8.67
CA TYR A 517 -8.34 -21.94 9.51
C TYR A 517 -7.11 -22.81 9.21
N ASP A 518 -6.81 -23.07 7.93
CA ASP A 518 -5.61 -23.83 7.52
C ASP A 518 -4.31 -23.19 8.05
N LYS A 519 -4.19 -21.86 7.96
CA LYS A 519 -3.06 -21.11 8.53
C LYS A 519 -2.99 -21.19 10.05
N PHE A 520 -4.14 -21.20 10.74
CA PHE A 520 -4.18 -21.37 12.18
C PHE A 520 -3.72 -22.77 12.60
N VAL A 521 -4.14 -23.82 11.89
CA VAL A 521 -3.67 -25.20 12.13
C VAL A 521 -2.15 -25.28 11.94
N GLY A 522 -1.61 -24.81 10.82
CA GLY A 522 -0.16 -24.81 10.58
C GLY A 522 0.66 -23.98 11.59
N PHE A 523 0.07 -22.93 12.18
CA PHE A 523 0.69 -22.19 13.29
C PHE A 523 0.71 -23.00 14.60
N VAL A 524 -0.35 -23.75 14.92
CA VAL A 524 -0.40 -24.66 16.07
C VAL A 524 0.61 -25.80 15.91
N GLU A 525 0.71 -26.40 14.72
CA GLU A 525 1.74 -27.41 14.40
C GLU A 525 3.16 -26.84 14.55
N SER A 526 3.40 -25.60 14.12
CA SER A 526 4.69 -24.91 14.29
C SER A 526 5.04 -24.71 15.77
N MET A 527 4.06 -24.36 16.61
CA MET A 527 4.24 -24.21 18.07
C MET A 527 4.55 -25.54 18.77
N ASP A 528 3.89 -26.64 18.37
CA ASP A 528 4.22 -27.98 18.87
C ASP A 528 5.63 -28.44 18.41
N GLY A 529 6.04 -28.08 17.19
CA GLY A 529 7.42 -28.24 16.71
C GLY A 529 8.44 -27.51 17.59
N ILE A 530 8.17 -26.26 17.97
CA ILE A 530 9.02 -25.47 18.88
C ILE A 530 9.06 -26.11 20.28
N ASN A 531 7.92 -26.54 20.81
CA ASN A 531 7.83 -27.22 22.11
C ASN A 531 8.69 -28.49 22.16
N LYS A 532 8.64 -29.32 21.11
CA LYS A 532 9.49 -30.51 20.95
C LYS A 532 10.97 -30.16 20.88
N ALA A 533 11.34 -29.12 20.14
CA ALA A 533 12.73 -28.65 20.04
C ALA A 533 13.28 -28.14 21.39
N LEU A 534 12.47 -27.41 22.17
CA LEU A 534 12.84 -26.95 23.51
C LEU A 534 13.06 -28.12 24.48
N GLY A 535 12.18 -29.13 24.47
CA GLY A 535 12.36 -30.36 25.26
C GLY A 535 13.64 -31.12 24.91
N GLN A 536 13.99 -31.21 23.63
CA GLN A 536 15.27 -31.79 23.19
C GLN A 536 16.47 -30.97 23.66
N ALA A 537 16.42 -29.64 23.54
CA ALA A 537 17.49 -28.74 24.01
C ALA A 537 17.70 -28.86 25.53
N GLN A 538 16.62 -28.94 26.31
CA GLN A 538 16.67 -29.16 27.76
C GLN A 538 17.30 -30.52 28.12
N SER A 539 16.96 -31.59 27.39
CA SER A 539 17.53 -32.92 27.58
C SER A 539 19.04 -32.97 27.24
N GLN A 540 19.45 -32.31 26.17
CA GLN A 540 20.87 -32.18 25.80
C GLN A 540 21.65 -31.34 26.82
N PHE A 541 21.06 -30.23 27.30
CA PHE A 541 21.64 -29.42 28.37
C PHE A 541 21.85 -30.24 29.65
N GLN A 542 20.83 -30.99 30.10
CA GLN A 542 20.94 -31.84 31.30
C GLN A 542 22.02 -32.92 31.12
N THR A 543 22.15 -33.49 29.93
CA THR A 543 23.20 -34.47 29.60
C THR A 543 24.60 -33.86 29.63
N ALA A 544 24.78 -32.64 29.11
CA ALA A 544 26.05 -31.92 29.15
C ALA A 544 26.40 -31.48 30.57
N TYR A 545 25.42 -30.98 31.33
CA TYR A 545 25.56 -30.59 32.72
C TYR A 545 25.96 -31.78 33.61
N GLY A 546 25.35 -32.95 33.42
CA GLY A 546 25.72 -34.15 34.17
C GLY A 546 27.14 -34.67 33.89
N ARG A 547 27.63 -34.54 32.65
CA ARG A 547 29.03 -34.83 32.31
C ARG A 547 30.02 -33.86 32.95
N LEU A 548 29.60 -32.62 33.22
CA LEU A 548 30.43 -31.58 33.81
C LEU A 548 30.41 -31.60 35.34
N VAL A 549 29.21 -31.64 35.94
CA VAL A 549 28.94 -31.41 37.37
C VAL A 549 28.32 -32.65 38.03
N SER A 550 27.22 -33.19 37.48
CA SER A 550 26.36 -34.16 38.17
C SER A 550 26.32 -35.54 37.51
N GLY A 551 27.27 -36.41 37.88
CA GLY A 551 27.41 -37.74 37.31
C GLY A 551 28.69 -38.47 37.72
N ARG A 552 28.64 -39.81 37.68
CA ARG A 552 29.74 -40.69 38.11
C ARG A 552 30.99 -40.47 37.26
N GLY A 553 32.02 -39.84 37.84
CA GLY A 553 33.26 -39.49 37.13
C GLY A 553 33.19 -38.22 36.29
N ASN A 554 32.28 -37.29 36.61
CA ASN A 554 32.16 -35.98 35.94
C ASN A 554 33.50 -35.23 35.80
N LEU A 555 33.58 -34.33 34.83
CA LEU A 555 34.82 -33.64 34.46
C LEU A 555 35.42 -32.81 35.60
N ILE A 556 34.61 -32.16 36.44
CA ILE A 556 35.11 -31.37 37.58
C ILE A 556 35.79 -32.29 38.61
N SER A 557 35.13 -33.35 39.06
CA SER A 557 35.70 -34.29 40.03
C SER A 557 36.94 -35.02 39.48
N SER A 558 36.95 -35.36 38.19
CA SER A 558 38.06 -36.04 37.53
C SER A 558 39.29 -35.12 37.35
N THR A 559 39.09 -33.86 36.97
CA THR A 559 40.18 -32.87 36.87
C THR A 559 40.70 -32.43 38.24
N GLU A 560 39.82 -32.35 39.26
CA GLU A 560 40.22 -32.09 40.65
C GLU A 560 41.06 -33.24 41.23
N LYS A 561 40.68 -34.50 40.96
CA LYS A 561 41.50 -35.68 41.29
C LYS A 561 42.87 -35.61 40.61
N LEU A 562 42.93 -35.24 39.33
CA LEU A 562 44.20 -35.05 38.62
C LEU A 562 45.05 -33.90 39.19
N ARG A 563 44.46 -32.79 39.68
CA ARG A 563 45.21 -31.74 40.38
C ARG A 563 45.75 -32.23 41.72
N LYS A 564 44.96 -33.00 42.49
CA LYS A 564 45.42 -33.66 43.74
C LYS A 564 46.57 -34.65 43.50
N LEU A 565 46.65 -35.25 42.30
CA LEU A 565 47.75 -36.13 41.87
C LEU A 565 48.99 -35.38 41.33
N GLY A 566 49.07 -34.05 41.47
CA GLY A 566 50.31 -33.28 41.27
C GLY A 566 50.41 -32.45 39.99
N ILE A 567 49.35 -32.34 39.18
CA ILE A 567 49.37 -31.45 38.01
C ILE A 567 49.41 -29.98 38.45
N LYS A 568 50.43 -29.23 37.99
CA LYS A 568 50.57 -27.78 38.21
C LYS A 568 49.52 -27.00 37.41
N ALA A 569 48.42 -26.61 38.05
CA ALA A 569 47.39 -25.75 37.45
C ALA A 569 47.47 -24.33 38.03
N GLY A 570 47.49 -23.31 37.16
CA GLY A 570 47.64 -21.89 37.53
C GLY A 570 46.35 -21.13 37.86
N LYS A 571 45.18 -21.78 37.78
CA LYS A 571 43.86 -21.22 38.13
C LYS A 571 43.01 -22.31 38.80
N GLN A 572 42.13 -21.91 39.71
CA GLN A 572 41.25 -22.81 40.49
C GLN A 572 39.78 -22.59 40.09
N LEU A 573 38.96 -23.64 40.13
CA LEU A 573 37.51 -23.53 39.94
C LEU A 573 36.83 -22.84 41.14
N GLN A 574 35.64 -22.28 40.91
CA GLN A 574 34.79 -21.75 41.96
C GLN A 574 34.36 -22.85 42.94
N ARG A 575 34.36 -22.51 44.24
CA ARG A 575 34.26 -23.46 45.35
C ARG A 575 32.92 -24.21 45.35
N ASP A 576 31.83 -23.48 45.14
CA ASP A 576 30.45 -23.96 45.14
C ASP A 576 30.18 -25.02 44.05
N LEU A 577 30.80 -24.87 42.88
CA LEU A 577 30.72 -25.84 41.78
C LEU A 577 31.55 -27.09 42.05
N LEU A 578 32.68 -26.94 42.75
CA LEU A 578 33.53 -28.05 43.18
C LEU A 578 32.82 -28.90 44.24
N GLU A 579 32.20 -28.25 45.22
CA GLU A 579 31.50 -28.87 46.34
C GLU A 579 30.30 -29.71 45.87
N LYS A 580 29.44 -29.15 45.01
CA LYS A 580 28.33 -29.89 44.37
C LYS A 580 28.82 -31.10 43.56
N ALA A 581 29.86 -30.92 42.73
CA ALA A 581 30.40 -31.99 41.91
C ALA A 581 31.14 -33.09 42.70
N MET A 582 31.53 -32.82 43.95
CA MET A 582 32.16 -33.80 44.85
C MET A 582 31.13 -34.56 45.70
N LEU A 583 30.15 -33.87 46.29
CA LEU A 583 29.11 -34.50 47.11
C LEU A 583 28.42 -35.67 46.38
N GLU A 584 27.99 -35.46 45.14
CA GLU A 584 27.33 -36.49 44.31
C GLU A 584 28.26 -37.65 43.84
N ASN A 585 29.57 -37.59 44.11
CA ASN A 585 30.48 -38.72 43.84
C ASN A 585 30.76 -39.58 45.09
N GLU A 586 30.63 -39.05 46.30
CA GLU A 586 31.00 -39.79 47.52
C GLU A 586 29.94 -40.82 47.90
N ASP A 587 28.65 -40.55 47.63
CA ASP A 587 27.53 -41.51 47.73
C ASP A 587 27.66 -42.76 46.81
N HIS A 588 28.65 -42.78 45.91
CA HIS A 588 28.92 -43.89 45.00
C HIS A 588 30.35 -44.46 45.12
N ALA A 589 31.08 -44.08 46.18
CA ALA A 589 32.47 -44.50 46.42
C ALA A 589 32.65 -45.59 47.49
N ALA A 590 31.56 -46.10 48.08
CA ALA A 590 31.60 -47.16 49.09
C ALA A 590 31.94 -48.54 48.49
N LEU A 591 33.23 -48.87 48.45
CA LEU A 591 33.73 -50.23 48.20
C LEU A 591 33.71 -51.06 49.51
N PRO A 592 33.51 -52.39 49.43
CA PRO A 592 33.17 -53.21 50.60
C PRO A 592 34.35 -53.40 51.56
N THR A 593 34.05 -53.31 52.86
CA THR A 593 35.00 -53.61 53.94
C THR A 593 35.33 -55.10 53.95
N ALA A 594 36.62 -55.46 53.88
CA ALA A 594 37.05 -56.84 54.05
C ALA A 594 36.88 -57.27 55.51
N GLN A 595 35.87 -58.09 55.79
CA GLN A 595 35.78 -58.82 57.06
C GLN A 595 36.73 -60.02 57.02
N ALA A 596 37.75 -60.01 57.88
CA ALA A 596 38.48 -61.23 58.19
C ALA A 596 37.61 -62.10 59.11
N GLN A 597 37.33 -63.33 58.67
CA GLN A 597 36.86 -64.41 59.54
C GLN A 597 37.97 -65.44 59.63
N GLU A 598 38.63 -65.50 60.78
CA GLU A 598 39.29 -66.72 61.25
C GLU A 598 38.27 -67.54 62.07
N ASN A 599 38.53 -68.84 62.15
CA ASN A 599 37.75 -69.93 62.77
C ASN A 599 37.20 -69.58 64.19
N ASP A 600 36.11 -70.19 64.69
CA ASP A 600 35.51 -71.52 64.40
C ASP A 600 34.01 -71.48 64.03
#